data_AF-A0A379ABD8-F1
#
_entry.id   AF-A0A379ABD8-F1
#
_cell.length_a   1.000
_cell.length_b   1.000
_cell.length_c   1.000
_cell.angle_alpha   90.00
_cell.angle_beta   90.00
_cell.angle_gamma   90.00
#
_symmetry.space_group_name_H-M   'P 1'
#
loop_
_entity.id
_entity.type
_entity.pdbx_description
1 polymer ?
#
loop_
_entity_poly.entity_id
_entity_poly.type
_entity_poly.pdbx_seq_one_letter_code
_entity_poly.pdbx_strand_id
1 'polypeptide(L)'
;MSCPQLESALRADDLIASERFAVAGASMGGMTALGAMARYPQIQSVACLMGSGYFMQLSQSLFPPLVADTPEQQAQFAARMAPLADYDPCNRLEALANRPLLLWHGEADEVGALGGEHTAGEGAA
;
A
#
# COMPACT_ATOMS: atom_id res chain seq x y z
N MET A 1 17.68 -0.71 6.78
CA MET A 1 17.14 -1.51 7.91
C MET A 1 15.71 -1.90 7.56
N SER A 2 15.37 -3.18 7.59
CA SER A 2 14.02 -3.67 7.29
C SER A 2 13.08 -3.53 8.50
N CYS A 3 11.76 -3.60 8.30
CA CYS A 3 10.78 -3.54 9.39
C CYS A 3 11.04 -4.56 10.53
N PRO A 4 11.36 -5.84 10.24
CA PRO A 4 11.70 -6.81 11.30
C PRO A 4 12.98 -6.48 12.07
N GLN A 5 13.97 -5.85 11.42
CA GLN A 5 15.21 -5.43 12.08
C GLN A 5 14.94 -4.27 13.04
N LEU A 6 14.07 -3.33 12.65
CA LEU A 6 13.67 -2.22 13.51
C LEU A 6 12.90 -2.72 14.74
N GLU A 7 11.92 -3.61 14.53
CA GLU A 7 11.18 -4.24 15.64
C GLU A 7 12.13 -4.94 16.61
N SER A 8 13.06 -5.75 16.09
CA SER A 8 14.01 -6.51 16.91
C SER A 8 14.91 -5.60 17.75
N ALA A 9 15.38 -4.48 17.18
CA ALA A 9 16.17 -3.49 17.92
C ALA A 9 15.34 -2.83 19.05
N LEU A 10 14.11 -2.43 18.75
CA LEU A 10 13.22 -1.82 19.75
C LEU A 10 12.84 -2.80 20.88
N ARG A 11 12.67 -4.09 20.57
CA ARG A 11 12.44 -5.13 21.59
C ARG A 11 13.68 -5.40 22.44
N ALA A 12 14.87 -5.38 21.85
CA ALA A 12 16.13 -5.56 22.58
C ALA A 12 16.34 -4.46 23.63
N ASP A 13 15.85 -3.25 23.34
CA ASP A 13 15.92 -2.09 24.24
C ASP A 13 14.69 -1.97 25.18
N ASP A 14 13.80 -2.97 25.21
CA ASP A 14 12.55 -3.00 26.01
C ASP A 14 11.60 -1.80 25.74
N LEU A 15 11.63 -1.28 24.50
CA LEU A 15 10.83 -0.13 24.07
C LEU A 15 9.45 -0.50 23.52
N ILE A 16 9.15 -1.79 23.37
CA ILE A 16 7.85 -2.30 22.88
C ILE A 16 7.15 -3.02 24.02
N ALA A 17 6.02 -2.47 24.44
CA ALA A 17 5.25 -3.07 25.51
C ALA A 17 4.41 -4.25 24.99
N SER A 18 4.78 -5.48 25.38
CA SER A 18 4.12 -6.72 24.98
C SER A 18 4.08 -6.84 23.45
N GLU A 19 2.90 -7.07 22.87
CA GLU A 19 2.69 -7.11 21.41
C GLU A 19 2.29 -5.77 20.82
N ARG A 20 2.37 -4.64 21.55
CA ARG A 20 1.89 -3.33 21.06
C ARG A 20 2.87 -2.66 20.09
N PHE A 21 3.13 -3.32 18.97
CA PHE A 21 3.91 -2.79 17.88
C PHE A 21 3.00 -2.23 16.79
N ALA A 22 3.12 -0.94 16.51
CA ALA A 22 2.30 -0.21 15.55
C ALA A 22 3.19 0.62 14.63
N VAL A 23 2.73 0.86 13.40
CA VAL A 23 3.44 1.72 12.45
C VAL A 23 2.52 2.81 11.91
N ALA A 24 3.08 3.97 11.64
CA ALA A 24 2.33 5.10 11.08
C ALA A 24 3.16 5.78 10.00
N GLY A 25 2.48 6.43 9.07
CA GLY A 25 3.16 7.22 8.05
C GLY A 25 2.22 8.15 7.30
N ALA A 26 2.83 9.15 6.65
CA ALA A 26 2.12 10.14 5.83
C ALA A 26 2.48 10.01 4.35
N SER A 27 1.51 10.19 3.45
CA SER A 27 1.68 10.09 1.99
C SER A 27 2.30 8.74 1.58
N MET A 28 3.46 8.73 0.93
CA MET A 28 4.24 7.52 0.62
C MET A 28 4.55 6.69 1.89
N GLY A 29 4.76 7.34 3.03
CA GLY A 29 4.93 6.66 4.31
C GLY A 29 3.64 5.98 4.78
N GLY A 30 2.46 6.55 4.50
CA GLY A 30 1.17 5.94 4.81
C GLY A 30 0.92 4.70 3.96
N MET A 31 1.21 4.78 2.66
CA MET A 31 1.23 3.62 1.77
C MET A 31 2.19 2.55 2.31
N THR A 32 3.43 2.92 2.62
CA THR A 32 4.43 1.98 3.17
C THR A 32 3.96 1.30 4.47
N ALA A 33 3.30 2.05 5.35
CA ALA A 33 2.74 1.52 6.59
C ALA A 33 1.63 0.48 6.34
N LEU A 34 0.73 0.73 5.38
CA LEU A 34 -0.29 -0.22 4.96
C LEU A 34 0.32 -1.49 4.37
N GLY A 35 1.31 -1.36 3.48
CA GLY A 35 1.98 -2.52 2.89
C GLY A 35 2.78 -3.33 3.92
N ALA A 36 3.40 -2.66 4.89
CA ALA A 36 4.06 -3.34 6.00
C ALA A 36 3.05 -4.17 6.82
N MET A 37 1.87 -3.64 7.12
CA MET A 37 0.83 -4.36 7.87
C MET A 37 0.26 -5.55 7.10
N ALA A 38 0.13 -5.45 5.78
CA ALA A 38 -0.30 -6.55 4.92
C ALA A 38 0.69 -7.74 4.97
N ARG A 39 1.99 -7.42 5.00
CA ARG A 39 3.07 -8.41 5.01
C ARG A 39 3.41 -8.99 6.37
N TYR A 40 3.43 -8.15 7.42
CA TYR A 40 4.02 -8.48 8.73
C TYR A 40 2.93 -8.65 9.80
N PRO A 41 2.67 -9.89 10.28
CA PRO A 41 1.63 -10.18 11.27
C PRO A 41 1.89 -9.56 12.64
N GLN A 42 3.15 -9.28 12.98
CA GLN A 42 3.54 -8.65 14.25
C GLN A 42 3.01 -7.22 14.41
N ILE A 43 2.69 -6.52 13.32
CA ILE A 43 2.14 -5.16 13.35
C ILE A 43 0.67 -5.27 13.76
N GLN A 44 0.36 -4.77 14.96
CA GLN A 44 -0.98 -4.86 15.53
C GLN A 44 -1.90 -3.73 15.08
N SER A 45 -1.36 -2.56 14.74
CA SER A 45 -2.16 -1.43 14.27
C SER A 45 -1.39 -0.50 13.34
N VAL A 46 -2.14 0.23 12.51
CA VAL A 46 -1.60 1.22 11.58
C VAL A 46 -2.37 2.53 11.57
N ALA A 47 -1.65 3.64 11.44
CA ALA A 47 -2.20 4.92 11.03
C ALA A 47 -1.65 5.34 9.65
N CYS A 48 -2.54 5.45 8.67
CA CYS A 48 -2.24 5.95 7.34
C CYS A 48 -2.79 7.37 7.18
N LEU A 49 -1.89 8.33 7.00
CA LEU A 49 -2.23 9.75 6.87
C LEU A 49 -1.99 10.18 5.41
N MET A 50 -3.04 10.48 4.66
CA MET A 50 -2.99 10.90 3.25
C MET A 50 -2.21 9.91 2.34
N GLY A 51 -2.14 8.64 2.73
CA GLY A 51 -1.57 7.56 1.93
C GLY A 51 -2.65 6.72 1.27
N SER A 52 -2.31 6.03 0.18
CA SER A 52 -3.22 5.14 -0.53
C SER A 52 -2.80 3.68 -0.39
N GLY A 53 -3.77 2.77 -0.40
CA GLY A 53 -3.53 1.31 -0.38
C GLY A 53 -3.26 0.70 -1.76
N TYR A 54 -3.36 1.47 -2.85
CA TYR A 54 -3.31 0.98 -4.23
C TYR A 54 -1.89 0.64 -4.70
N PHE A 55 -1.18 -0.25 -4.01
CA PHE A 55 0.20 -0.61 -4.31
C PHE A 55 0.39 -1.10 -5.75
N MET A 56 -0.43 -2.06 -6.18
CA MET A 56 -0.30 -2.69 -7.50
C MET A 56 -0.74 -1.79 -8.64
N GLN A 57 -1.79 -1.01 -8.42
CA GLN A 57 -2.33 -0.10 -9.43
C GLN A 57 -1.40 1.12 -9.64
N LEU A 58 -0.76 1.60 -8.57
CA LEU A 58 0.24 2.67 -8.66
C LEU A 58 1.58 2.18 -9.24
N SER A 59 2.01 0.95 -8.93
CA SER A 59 3.23 0.40 -9.53
C SER A 59 3.13 0.17 -11.05
N GLN A 60 1.90 0.04 -11.57
CA GLN A 60 1.65 -0.06 -13.01
C GLN A 60 1.66 1.30 -13.73
N SER A 61 1.52 2.41 -13.00
CA SER A 61 1.37 3.77 -13.56
C SER A 61 2.51 4.73 -13.20
N LEU A 62 3.29 4.46 -12.16
CA LEU A 62 4.41 5.31 -11.73
C LEU A 62 5.76 4.82 -12.30
N PHE A 63 6.34 5.66 -13.17
CA PHE A 63 7.71 5.65 -13.73
C PHE A 63 8.09 4.55 -14.72
N PRO A 64 8.61 5.02 -15.89
CA PRO A 64 7.77 5.19 -17.07
C PRO A 64 6.92 3.94 -17.32
N PRO A 65 5.69 4.04 -17.86
CA PRO A 65 4.91 2.86 -18.20
C PRO A 65 5.78 1.95 -19.05
N LEU A 66 6.21 0.82 -18.49
CA LEU A 66 6.95 -0.16 -19.25
C LEU A 66 5.93 -0.70 -20.24
N VAL A 67 5.95 -0.16 -21.46
CA VAL A 67 5.18 -0.71 -22.56
C VAL A 67 5.84 -2.05 -22.87
N ALA A 68 5.38 -3.09 -22.18
CA ALA A 68 5.82 -4.45 -22.37
C ALA A 68 5.15 -4.97 -23.64
N ASP A 69 5.70 -4.56 -24.79
CA ASP A 69 5.16 -4.86 -26.12
C ASP A 69 5.39 -6.32 -26.51
N THR A 70 6.37 -7.00 -25.91
CA THR A 70 6.63 -8.42 -26.16
C THR A 70 6.23 -9.32 -24.98
N PRO A 71 5.86 -10.59 -25.23
CA PRO A 71 5.58 -11.57 -24.17
C PRO A 71 6.72 -11.72 -23.16
N GLU A 72 7.98 -11.64 -23.60
CA GLU A 72 9.16 -11.73 -22.73
C GLU A 72 9.27 -10.53 -21.79
N GLN A 73 8.97 -9.33 -22.29
CA GLN A 73 8.95 -8.11 -21.46
C GLN A 73 7.83 -8.17 -20.42
N GLN A 74 6.66 -8.70 -20.79
CA GLN A 74 5.53 -8.89 -19.87
C GLN A 74 5.88 -9.91 -18.77
N ALA A 75 6.50 -11.03 -19.14
CA ALA A 75 6.96 -12.03 -18.19
C ALA A 75 8.03 -11.47 -17.23
N GLN A 76 8.96 -10.66 -17.75
CA GLN A 76 9.99 -10.03 -16.92
C GLN A 76 9.40 -8.99 -15.96
N PHE A 77 8.41 -8.22 -16.41
CA PHE A 77 7.69 -7.27 -15.58
C PHE A 77 6.91 -7.99 -14.46
N ALA A 78 6.15 -9.04 -14.82
CA ALA A 78 5.42 -9.86 -13.86
C ALA A 78 6.35 -10.46 -12.80
N ALA A 79 7.52 -10.97 -13.21
CA ALA A 79 8.52 -11.50 -12.27
C ALA A 79 9.09 -10.43 -11.32
N ARG A 80 9.25 -9.18 -11.79
CA ARG A 80 9.70 -8.05 -10.95
C ARG A 80 8.62 -7.56 -9.98
N MET A 81 7.35 -7.64 -10.38
CA MET A 81 6.21 -7.22 -9.57
C MET A 81 5.74 -8.29 -8.58
N ALA A 82 5.99 -9.57 -8.86
CA ALA A 82 5.57 -10.68 -7.99
C ALA A 82 5.91 -10.50 -6.49
N PRO A 83 7.10 -10.00 -6.10
CA PRO A 83 7.42 -9.76 -4.69
C PRO A 83 6.57 -8.67 -4.02
N LEU A 84 5.97 -7.76 -4.80
CA LEU A 84 5.13 -6.68 -4.28
C LEU A 84 3.72 -7.16 -3.92
N ALA A 85 3.29 -8.33 -4.41
CA ALA A 85 1.97 -8.90 -4.10
C ALA A 85 1.76 -9.11 -2.58
N ASP A 86 2.83 -9.45 -1.85
CA ASP A 86 2.78 -9.61 -0.39
C ASP A 86 2.60 -8.29 0.38
N TYR A 87 2.87 -7.16 -0.27
CA TYR A 87 2.69 -5.83 0.27
C TYR A 87 1.37 -5.19 -0.17
N ASP A 88 0.60 -5.83 -1.05
CA ASP A 88 -0.66 -5.28 -1.54
C ASP A 88 -1.78 -5.48 -0.50
N PRO A 89 -2.27 -4.40 0.15
CA PRO A 89 -3.35 -4.50 1.13
C PRO A 89 -4.69 -4.92 0.51
N CYS A 90 -4.90 -4.69 -0.79
CA CYS A 90 -6.15 -5.07 -1.48
C CYS A 90 -6.35 -6.59 -1.51
N ASN A 91 -5.27 -7.37 -1.62
CA ASN A 91 -5.33 -8.83 -1.58
C ASN A 91 -5.39 -9.41 -0.16
N ARG A 92 -5.33 -8.55 0.87
CA ARG A 92 -5.27 -8.94 2.28
C ARG A 92 -6.24 -8.17 3.17
N LEU A 93 -7.34 -7.68 2.57
CA LEU A 93 -8.36 -6.87 3.27
C LEU A 93 -8.90 -7.54 4.53
N GLU A 94 -9.16 -8.86 4.51
CA GLU A 94 -9.61 -9.59 5.71
C GLU A 94 -8.57 -9.56 6.85
N ALA A 95 -7.29 -9.72 6.52
CA ALA A 95 -6.21 -9.67 7.51
C ALA A 95 -5.97 -8.24 8.04
N LEU A 96 -6.36 -7.21 7.29
CA LEU A 96 -6.28 -5.81 7.71
C LEU A 96 -7.50 -5.39 8.53
N ALA A 97 -8.70 -5.85 8.14
CA ALA A 97 -9.95 -5.53 8.82
C ALA A 97 -10.03 -6.08 10.25
N ASN A 98 -9.29 -7.16 10.54
CA ASN A 98 -9.21 -7.75 11.88
C ASN A 98 -8.27 -7.01 12.84
N ARG A 99 -7.66 -5.89 12.42
CA ARG A 99 -6.68 -5.14 13.22
C ARG A 99 -7.00 -3.64 13.19
N PRO A 100 -6.75 -2.89 14.29
CA PRO A 100 -7.03 -1.45 14.33
C PRO A 100 -6.32 -0.67 13.20
N LEU A 101 -7.11 0.05 12.41
CA LEU A 101 -6.65 0.84 11.28
C LEU A 101 -7.25 2.25 11.36
N LEU A 102 -6.38 3.26 11.40
CA LEU A 102 -6.75 4.67 11.25
C LEU A 102 -6.41 5.11 9.83
N LEU A 103 -7.42 5.52 9.07
CA LEU A 103 -7.27 6.16 7.78
C LEU A 103 -7.68 7.63 7.92
N TRP A 104 -6.80 8.54 7.52
CA TRP A 104 -7.08 9.96 7.49
C TRP A 104 -6.66 10.51 6.14
N HIS A 105 -7.56 11.15 5.40
CA HIS A 105 -7.26 11.82 4.13
C HIS A 105 -7.93 13.20 4.11
N GLY A 106 -7.36 14.13 3.34
CA GLY A 106 -8.03 15.39 3.06
C GLY A 106 -9.18 15.18 2.09
N GLU A 107 -10.31 15.86 2.26
CA GLU A 107 -11.44 15.79 1.33
C GLU A 107 -11.04 16.21 -0.10
N ALA A 108 -10.04 17.09 -0.22
CA ALA A 108 -9.47 17.54 -1.49
C ALA A 108 -8.34 16.66 -2.04
N ASP A 109 -7.96 15.58 -1.34
CA ASP A 109 -7.06 14.59 -1.92
C ASP A 109 -7.86 13.78 -2.94
N GLU A 110 -7.51 13.88 -4.22
CA GLU A 110 -7.95 12.90 -5.19
C GLU A 110 -7.39 11.53 -4.76
N VAL A 111 -8.21 10.76 -4.04
CA VAL A 111 -8.05 9.32 -3.93
C VAL A 111 -8.11 8.85 -5.37
N GLY A 112 -6.97 8.42 -5.94
CA GLY A 112 -6.85 8.04 -7.34
C GLY A 112 -7.78 6.89 -7.74
N ALA A 113 -9.08 7.18 -7.80
CA ALA A 113 -10.09 6.44 -8.51
C ALA A 113 -9.89 6.81 -9.97
N LEU A 114 -9.05 6.04 -10.67
CA LEU A 114 -9.12 6.01 -12.12
C LEU A 114 -10.35 5.19 -12.53
N GLY A 115 -11.52 5.73 -12.21
CA GLY A 115 -12.82 5.34 -12.72
C GLY A 115 -13.29 6.40 -13.71
N GLY A 116 -12.56 6.54 -14.82
CA GLY A 116 -13.02 7.30 -15.98
C GLY A 116 -14.06 6.46 -16.74
N GLU A 117 -15.21 6.25 -16.12
CA GLU A 117 -16.40 5.85 -16.85
C GLU A 117 -16.74 7.05 -17.75
N HIS A 118 -16.66 6.85 -19.07
CA HIS A 118 -17.20 7.79 -20.04
C HIS A 118 -18.70 7.97 -19.75
N THR A 119 -19.06 9.00 -19.00
CA THR A 119 -20.39 9.60 -19.07
C THR A 119 -20.47 10.35 -20.40
N ALA A 120 -20.76 9.59 -21.46
CA ALA A 120 -21.35 10.15 -22.65
C ALA A 120 -22.77 10.59 -22.29
N GLY A 121 -22.94 11.89 -22.07
CA GLY A 121 -24.24 12.46 -21.82
C GLY A 121 -24.11 13.86 -21.25
N GLU A 122 -23.97 14.84 -22.14
CA GLU A 122 -24.82 16.05 -22.19
C GLU A 122 -24.12 17.13 -23.02
N GLY A 123 -24.79 17.55 -24.11
CA GLY A 123 -24.45 18.79 -24.82
C GLY A 123 -24.56 18.70 -26.34
N ALA A 124 -25.77 18.78 -26.88
CA ALA A 124 -26.05 19.54 -28.10
C ALA A 124 -27.56 19.73 -28.28
N ALA A 125 -27.99 20.99 -28.23
CA ALA A 125 -29.11 21.65 -28.92
C ALA A 125 -30.38 20.84 -29.24
#